data_AF-A0A6P2DYN1-F1
#
_entry.id   AF-A0A6P2DYN1-F1
#
_cell.length_a   1.000
_cell.length_b   1.000
_cell.length_c   1.000
_cell.angle_alpha   90.00
_cell.angle_beta   90.00
_cell.angle_gamma   90.00
#
_symmetry.space_group_name_H-M   'P 1'
#
loop_
_entity.id
_entity.type
_entity.pdbx_description
1 polymer ?
#
loop_
_entity_poly.entity_id
_entity_poly.type
_entity_poly.pdbx_seq_one_letter_code
_entity_poly.pdbx_strand_id
1 'polypeptide(L)'
;MAHPDLQPLSLLATGTVPASEPWVPMPYRDAPRFDAAEVLQEWGRLHGGHGLPPPAPGPLAEGWALYHSGDFERAAKLGLRHGAEGLMLANQATAIYANYLEPREAMRQALFKQVAERAASQAAEEPDNCHALYWQAYALGRYSQGISVARALAQGLGTKVKGALERVIALEPRHAAAHVALAAFHAEVIDKVGALVGRMTYGVRAETAIELFERGLELHPRSPGAMMEYARGMLMLEGDARLAEATSLYERAAATEPADARERLDVELARAGLSD
;
A
#
# COMPACT_ATOMS: atom_id res chain seq x y z
N MET A 1 -0.68 -15.49 -23.14
CA MET A 1 -1.71 -14.48 -23.46
C MET A 1 -1.46 -13.34 -22.49
N ALA A 2 -1.40 -12.10 -22.98
CA ALA A 2 -1.21 -10.95 -22.08
C ALA A 2 -2.41 -10.89 -21.14
N HIS A 3 -2.16 -10.98 -19.83
CA HIS A 3 -3.19 -10.69 -18.83
C HIS A 3 -3.67 -9.25 -19.06
N PRO A 4 -4.99 -8.98 -18.96
CA PRO A 4 -5.50 -7.62 -19.11
C PRO A 4 -4.76 -6.74 -18.10
N ASP A 5 -4.21 -5.63 -18.61
CA ASP A 5 -3.36 -4.69 -17.87
C ASP A 5 -3.94 -4.43 -16.48
N LEU A 6 -3.26 -4.92 -15.44
CA LEU A 6 -3.53 -4.54 -14.05
C LEU A 6 -3.17 -3.06 -13.92
N GLN A 7 -4.14 -2.20 -14.24
CA GLN A 7 -3.99 -0.76 -14.19
C GLN A 7 -3.61 -0.31 -12.78
N PRO A 8 -2.87 0.80 -12.63
CA PRO A 8 -2.61 1.37 -11.32
C PRO A 8 -3.93 1.60 -10.57
N LEU A 9 -3.99 1.13 -9.33
CA LEU A 9 -5.17 1.00 -8.48
C LEU A 9 -5.78 2.36 -8.05
N SER A 10 -6.26 3.13 -9.02
CA SER A 10 -7.00 4.39 -8.82
C SER A 10 -8.47 4.15 -9.00
N LEU A 11 -9.28 4.66 -8.08
CA LEU A 11 -10.75 4.62 -8.18
C LEU A 11 -11.32 5.73 -9.07
N LEU A 12 -10.48 6.64 -9.57
CA LEU A 12 -10.89 7.77 -10.40
C LEU A 12 -10.26 7.72 -11.80
N ALA A 13 -11.04 8.13 -12.80
CA ALA A 13 -10.65 8.22 -14.20
C ALA A 13 -9.62 9.35 -14.45
N THR A 14 -8.71 9.14 -15.39
CA THR A 14 -7.63 10.08 -15.73
C THR A 14 -8.16 11.30 -16.47
N GLY A 15 -8.11 12.48 -15.85
CA GLY A 15 -8.33 13.77 -16.49
C GLY A 15 -7.06 14.63 -16.47
N THR A 16 -6.85 15.44 -17.51
CA THR A 16 -5.79 16.46 -17.55
C THR A 16 -6.17 17.68 -16.70
N VAL A 17 -5.46 17.89 -15.59
CA VAL A 17 -5.77 18.95 -14.62
C VAL A 17 -4.46 19.49 -13.99
N PRO A 18 -4.28 20.82 -13.80
CA PRO A 18 -3.01 21.44 -13.38
C PRO A 18 -2.60 21.14 -11.92
N ALA A 19 -1.30 21.29 -11.63
CA ALA A 19 -0.63 20.84 -10.41
C ALA A 19 -0.95 21.61 -9.10
N SER A 20 -1.83 22.62 -9.14
CA SER A 20 -2.18 23.46 -7.97
C SER A 20 -3.54 23.16 -7.35
N GLU A 21 -4.25 22.15 -7.84
CA GLU A 21 -5.57 21.80 -7.30
C GLU A 21 -5.48 21.01 -5.99
N PRO A 22 -6.43 21.25 -5.05
CA PRO A 22 -6.51 20.53 -3.78
C PRO A 22 -6.68 19.02 -4.00
N TRP A 23 -6.37 18.22 -2.97
CA TRP A 23 -6.54 16.77 -3.07
C TRP A 23 -8.02 16.41 -3.22
N VAL A 24 -8.31 15.41 -4.05
CA VAL A 24 -9.68 14.94 -4.23
C VAL A 24 -10.19 14.38 -2.90
N PRO A 25 -11.34 14.85 -2.37
CA PRO A 25 -11.86 14.37 -1.10
C PRO A 25 -12.37 12.93 -1.21
N MET A 26 -12.44 12.24 -0.08
CA MET A 26 -13.04 10.90 0.04
C MET A 26 -14.47 10.90 -0.54
N PRO A 27 -14.75 10.14 -1.62
CA PRO A 27 -16.04 10.20 -2.31
C PRO A 27 -17.16 9.48 -1.54
N TYR A 28 -16.81 8.56 -0.65
CA TYR A 28 -17.76 7.74 0.12
C TYR A 28 -18.13 8.44 1.43
N ARG A 29 -19.36 8.96 1.49
CA ARG A 29 -19.88 9.68 2.68
C ARG A 29 -20.19 8.77 3.86
N ASP A 30 -20.41 7.49 3.58
CA ASP A 30 -20.62 6.38 4.52
C ASP A 30 -19.32 5.83 5.11
N ALA A 31 -18.15 6.36 4.73
CA ALA A 31 -16.89 5.99 5.36
C ALA A 31 -16.92 6.29 6.88
N PRO A 32 -16.39 5.40 7.73
CA PRO A 32 -16.28 5.64 9.17
C PRO A 32 -15.60 6.98 9.49
N ARG A 33 -16.02 7.59 10.59
CA ARG A 33 -15.50 8.87 11.09
C ARG A 33 -15.03 8.68 12.51
N PHE A 34 -13.97 9.40 12.85
CA PHE A 34 -13.29 9.28 14.12
C PHE A 34 -12.96 10.65 14.68
N ASP A 35 -13.07 10.76 16.00
CA ASP A 35 -12.30 11.72 16.77
C ASP A 35 -11.01 11.07 17.34
N ALA A 36 -10.21 11.88 18.04
CA ALA A 36 -8.93 11.44 18.60
C ALA A 36 -9.11 10.38 19.70
N ALA A 37 -10.19 10.42 20.48
CA ALA A 37 -10.42 9.44 21.54
C ALA A 37 -10.84 8.09 20.95
N GLU A 38 -11.72 8.10 19.96
CA GLU A 38 -12.16 6.90 19.23
C GLU A 38 -10.98 6.20 18.53
N VAL A 39 -10.11 6.95 17.85
CA VAL A 39 -8.91 6.36 17.21
C VAL A 39 -7.98 5.70 18.23
N LEU A 40 -7.78 6.31 19.40
CA LEU A 40 -6.93 5.72 20.44
C LEU A 40 -7.56 4.47 21.05
N GLN A 41 -8.89 4.43 21.19
CA GLN A 41 -9.62 3.27 21.66
C GLN A 41 -9.57 2.11 20.64
N GLU A 42 -9.67 2.41 19.35
CA GLU A 42 -9.70 1.42 18.27
C GLU A 42 -8.32 1.11 17.66
N TRP A 43 -7.26 1.69 18.22
CA TRP A 43 -5.89 1.67 17.66
C TRP A 43 -5.43 0.28 17.19
N GLY A 44 -5.67 -0.74 18.02
CA GLY A 44 -5.29 -2.12 17.70
C GLY A 44 -6.00 -2.68 16.46
N ARG A 45 -7.25 -2.29 16.19
CA ARG A 45 -7.98 -2.71 14.97
C ARG A 45 -7.53 -1.93 13.75
N LEU A 46 -7.33 -0.61 13.90
CA LEU A 46 -6.96 0.32 12.85
C LEU A 46 -5.52 0.11 12.35
N HIS A 47 -4.63 -0.36 13.23
CA HIS A 47 -3.23 -0.64 12.92
C HIS A 47 -2.86 -2.12 13.01
N GLY A 48 -3.84 -3.04 12.95
CA GLY A 48 -3.60 -4.49 13.10
C GLY A 48 -2.62 -5.11 12.07
N GLY A 49 -2.34 -4.41 10.96
CA GLY A 49 -1.39 -4.83 9.93
C GLY A 49 0.09 -4.50 10.20
N HIS A 50 0.41 -3.72 11.23
CA HIS A 50 1.77 -3.29 11.57
C HIS A 50 1.93 -2.91 13.06
N GLY A 51 3.14 -2.98 13.61
CA GLY A 51 3.39 -2.80 15.04
C GLY A 51 3.41 -1.36 15.57
N LEU A 52 2.65 -0.42 14.98
CA LEU A 52 2.74 0.99 15.37
C LEU A 52 2.10 1.21 16.76
N PRO A 53 2.80 1.76 17.76
CA PRO A 53 2.22 2.09 19.05
C PRO A 53 1.30 3.32 18.97
N PRO A 54 0.27 3.43 19.84
CA PRO A 54 -0.59 4.61 19.87
C PRO A 54 0.15 5.86 20.30
N PRO A 55 -0.13 7.04 19.70
CA PRO A 55 0.41 8.30 20.17
C PRO A 55 -0.24 8.72 21.50
N ALA A 56 0.36 9.69 22.18
CA ALA A 56 -0.30 10.37 23.28
C ALA A 56 -1.53 11.15 22.77
N PRO A 57 -2.55 11.39 23.64
CA PRO A 57 -3.64 12.30 23.31
C PRO A 57 -3.12 13.68 22.91
N GLY A 58 -3.64 14.23 21.81
CA GLY A 58 -3.23 15.53 21.29
C GLY A 58 -3.19 15.60 19.76
N PRO A 59 -2.42 16.54 19.19
CA PRO A 59 -2.45 16.81 17.75
C PRO A 59 -2.17 15.60 16.86
N LEU A 60 -1.24 14.72 17.25
CA LEU A 60 -0.94 13.53 16.44
C LEU A 60 -2.11 12.54 16.41
N ALA A 61 -2.81 12.36 17.54
CA ALA A 61 -4.04 11.55 17.60
C ALA A 61 -5.15 12.17 16.73
N GLU A 62 -5.31 13.50 16.73
CA GLU A 62 -6.22 14.20 15.81
C GLU A 62 -5.83 13.98 14.34
N GLY A 63 -4.53 13.94 14.04
CA GLY A 63 -4.02 13.62 12.71
C GLY A 63 -4.39 12.22 12.25
N TRP A 64 -4.27 11.23 13.13
CA TRP A 64 -4.71 9.86 12.85
C TRP A 64 -6.22 9.77 12.70
N ALA A 65 -7.00 10.50 13.50
CA ALA A 65 -8.45 10.60 13.33
C ALA A 65 -8.84 11.14 11.95
N LEU A 66 -8.13 12.17 11.46
CA LEU A 66 -8.30 12.68 10.09
C LEU A 66 -7.98 11.60 9.04
N TYR A 67 -6.89 10.85 9.21
CA TYR A 67 -6.49 9.77 8.29
C TYR A 67 -7.55 8.67 8.23
N HIS A 68 -7.96 8.13 9.39
CA HIS A 68 -8.95 7.06 9.45
C HIS A 68 -10.35 7.52 9.01
N SER A 69 -10.61 8.82 9.08
CA SER A 69 -11.81 9.45 8.50
C SER A 69 -11.68 9.78 7.00
N GLY A 70 -10.53 9.57 6.37
CA GLY A 70 -10.31 9.80 4.93
C GLY A 70 -9.99 11.26 4.54
N ASP A 71 -9.72 12.14 5.50
CA ASP A 71 -9.18 13.49 5.25
C ASP A 71 -7.65 13.42 5.13
N PHE A 72 -7.19 12.75 4.07
CA PHE A 72 -5.78 12.43 3.88
C PHE A 72 -4.91 13.68 3.72
N GLU A 73 -5.43 14.75 3.11
CA GLU A 73 -4.66 15.98 2.91
C GLU A 73 -4.39 16.68 4.24
N ARG A 74 -5.40 16.82 5.11
CA ARG A 74 -5.21 17.44 6.42
C ARG A 74 -4.38 16.55 7.34
N ALA A 75 -4.56 15.23 7.27
CA ALA A 75 -3.72 14.28 7.99
C ALA A 75 -2.24 14.41 7.59
N ALA A 76 -1.95 14.45 6.28
CA ALA A 76 -0.59 14.59 5.78
C ALA A 76 0.07 15.90 6.22
N LYS A 77 -0.67 17.02 6.12
CA LYS A 77 -0.20 18.34 6.56
C LYS A 77 0.01 18.38 8.08
N LEU A 78 -0.85 17.73 8.87
CA LEU A 78 -0.70 17.68 10.32
C LEU A 78 0.54 16.87 10.70
N GLY A 79 0.71 15.67 10.15
CA GLY A 79 1.89 14.83 10.40
C GLY A 79 3.20 15.56 10.07
N LEU A 80 3.24 16.28 8.94
CA LEU A 80 4.37 17.14 8.59
C LEU A 80 4.66 18.24 9.62
N ARG A 81 3.62 18.94 10.08
CA ARG A 81 3.79 20.00 11.10
C ARG A 81 4.22 19.46 12.45
N HIS A 82 3.86 18.21 12.76
CA HIS A 82 4.20 17.58 14.03
C HIS A 82 5.69 17.21 14.14
N GLY A 83 6.38 17.05 13.00
CA GLY A 83 7.81 16.73 12.97
C GLY A 83 8.07 15.22 12.88
N ALA A 84 9.21 14.76 13.41
CA ALA A 84 9.68 13.39 13.27
C ALA A 84 8.63 12.32 13.65
N GLU A 85 7.94 12.52 14.79
CA GLU A 85 6.89 11.62 15.27
C GLU A 85 5.66 11.57 14.34
N GLY A 86 5.42 12.62 13.55
CA GLY A 86 4.31 12.69 12.59
C GLY A 86 4.64 12.20 11.18
N LEU A 87 5.89 11.81 10.90
CA LEU A 87 6.31 11.41 9.55
C LEU A 87 5.62 10.14 9.06
N MET A 88 5.36 9.18 9.96
CA MET A 88 4.57 7.98 9.67
C MET A 88 3.19 8.34 9.10
N LEU A 89 2.45 9.18 9.83
CA LEU A 89 1.14 9.68 9.40
C LEU A 89 1.23 10.40 8.05
N ALA A 90 2.24 11.26 7.89
CA ALA A 90 2.41 12.03 6.65
C ALA A 90 2.68 11.14 5.43
N ASN A 91 3.57 10.16 5.57
CA ASN A 91 3.92 9.21 4.53
C ASN A 91 2.71 8.35 4.16
N GLN A 92 2.03 7.78 5.15
CA GLN A 92 0.87 6.92 4.98
C GLN A 92 -0.29 7.65 4.32
N ALA A 93 -0.68 8.83 4.82
CA ALA A 93 -1.77 9.61 4.25
C ALA A 93 -1.49 10.00 2.79
N THR A 94 -0.26 10.43 2.49
CA THR A 94 0.15 10.82 1.13
C THR A 94 0.14 9.63 0.17
N ALA A 95 0.71 8.50 0.58
CA ALA A 95 0.81 7.31 -0.26
C ALA A 95 -0.56 6.67 -0.53
N ILE A 96 -1.44 6.64 0.47
CA ILE A 96 -2.80 6.11 0.30
C ILE A 96 -3.64 7.03 -0.59
N TYR A 97 -3.60 8.35 -0.38
CA TYR A 97 -4.26 9.29 -1.29
C TYR A 97 -3.75 9.11 -2.73
N ALA A 98 -2.43 9.13 -2.93
CA ALA A 98 -1.81 8.98 -4.24
C ALA A 98 -2.20 7.66 -4.93
N ASN A 99 -2.39 6.60 -4.15
CA ASN A 99 -2.82 5.34 -4.68
C ASN A 99 -4.28 5.37 -5.16
N TYR A 100 -5.22 5.66 -4.27
CA TYR A 100 -6.63 5.41 -4.53
C TYR A 100 -7.38 6.59 -5.15
N LEU A 101 -6.96 7.82 -4.87
CA LEU A 101 -7.80 9.02 -5.05
C LEU A 101 -7.19 10.09 -5.96
N GLU A 102 -5.90 10.03 -6.30
CA GLU A 102 -5.31 11.03 -7.19
C GLU A 102 -5.47 10.62 -8.66
N PRO A 103 -6.34 11.29 -9.45
CA PRO A 103 -6.63 10.87 -10.82
C PRO A 103 -5.50 11.22 -11.81
N ARG A 104 -4.61 12.16 -11.46
CA ARG A 104 -3.57 12.65 -12.38
C ARG A 104 -2.30 11.82 -12.21
N GLU A 105 -1.93 11.09 -13.25
CA GLU A 105 -0.76 10.21 -13.22
C GLU A 105 0.53 10.92 -12.80
N ALA A 106 0.81 12.10 -13.38
CA ALA A 106 2.00 12.87 -13.05
C ALA A 106 2.03 13.29 -11.56
N MET A 107 0.87 13.62 -10.98
CA MET A 107 0.76 13.97 -9.56
C MET A 107 0.95 12.74 -8.68
N ARG A 108 0.33 11.59 -9.01
CA ARG A 108 0.58 10.32 -8.29
C ARG A 108 2.07 10.00 -8.21
N GLN A 109 2.76 10.05 -9.36
CA GLN A 109 4.19 9.79 -9.44
C GLN A 109 5.00 10.77 -8.57
N ALA A 110 4.64 12.06 -8.58
CA ALA A 110 5.30 13.06 -7.75
C ALA A 110 5.08 12.80 -6.25
N LEU A 111 3.86 12.44 -5.84
CA LEU A 111 3.53 12.13 -4.45
C LEU A 111 4.26 10.88 -3.96
N PHE A 112 4.32 9.81 -4.76
CA PHE A 112 5.09 8.61 -4.41
C PHE A 112 6.58 8.91 -4.26
N LYS A 113 7.17 9.74 -5.14
CA LYS A 113 8.56 10.18 -4.97
C LYS A 113 8.77 10.96 -3.68
N GLN A 114 7.86 11.89 -3.35
CA GLN A 114 7.95 12.66 -2.11
C GLN A 114 7.93 11.75 -0.86
N VAL A 115 7.06 10.72 -0.85
CA VAL A 115 7.04 9.74 0.25
C VAL A 115 8.33 8.93 0.27
N ALA A 116 8.77 8.40 -0.88
CA ALA A 116 9.98 7.59 -0.97
C ALA A 116 11.23 8.36 -0.52
N GLU A 117 11.40 9.61 -0.94
CA GLU A 117 12.52 10.47 -0.55
C GLU A 117 12.51 10.78 0.94
N ARG A 118 11.35 11.15 1.50
CA ARG A 118 11.22 11.46 2.93
C ARG A 118 11.47 10.24 3.80
N ALA A 119 10.88 9.11 3.44
CA ALA A 119 11.05 7.85 4.15
C ALA A 119 12.48 7.31 4.02
N ALA A 120 13.14 7.51 2.88
CA ALA A 120 14.56 7.19 2.71
C ALA A 120 15.46 8.03 3.63
N SER A 121 15.21 9.34 3.74
CA SER A 121 15.94 10.20 4.68
C SER A 121 15.74 9.75 6.12
N GLN A 122 14.50 9.42 6.51
CA GLN A 122 14.22 8.90 7.85
C GLN A 122 14.93 7.57 8.11
N ALA A 123 14.91 6.63 7.15
CA ALA A 123 15.60 5.35 7.28
C ALA A 123 17.14 5.49 7.27
N ALA A 124 17.69 6.57 6.71
CA ALA A 124 19.12 6.84 6.78
C ALA A 124 19.54 7.35 8.17
N GLU A 125 18.69 8.14 8.83
CA GLU A 125 18.89 8.62 10.20
C GLU A 125 18.56 7.55 11.26
N GLU A 126 17.55 6.72 10.97
CA GLU A 126 17.03 5.67 11.84
C GLU A 126 16.96 4.33 11.07
N PRO A 127 18.08 3.60 10.90
CA PRO A 127 18.14 2.39 10.06
C PRO A 127 17.23 1.23 10.48
N ASP A 128 16.77 1.25 11.73
CA ASP A 128 15.89 0.23 12.31
C ASP A 128 14.42 0.71 12.38
N ASN A 129 14.10 1.87 11.80
CA ASN A 129 12.73 2.36 11.71
C ASN A 129 11.96 1.58 10.62
N CYS A 130 11.26 0.51 11.04
CA CYS A 130 10.44 -0.34 10.17
C CYS A 130 9.41 0.46 9.35
N HIS A 131 8.84 1.50 9.93
CA HIS A 131 7.84 2.33 9.27
C HIS A 131 8.42 3.14 8.12
N ALA A 132 9.59 3.74 8.31
CA ALA A 132 10.31 4.45 7.26
C ALA A 132 10.68 3.49 6.12
N LEU A 133 11.25 2.34 6.44
CA LEU A 133 11.60 1.32 5.46
C LEU A 133 10.37 0.81 4.67
N TYR A 134 9.27 0.53 5.37
CA TYR A 134 8.04 0.05 4.74
C TYR A 134 7.44 1.09 3.80
N TRP A 135 7.30 2.35 4.23
CA TRP A 135 6.71 3.39 3.39
C TRP A 135 7.62 3.80 2.23
N GLN A 136 8.94 3.71 2.39
CA GLN A 136 9.87 3.83 1.27
C GLN A 136 9.60 2.73 0.24
N ALA A 137 9.53 1.47 0.67
CA ALA A 137 9.28 0.34 -0.23
C ALA A 137 7.91 0.43 -0.92
N TYR A 138 6.85 0.75 -0.17
CA TYR A 138 5.51 0.93 -0.69
C TYR A 138 5.48 1.99 -1.80
N ALA A 139 6.03 3.17 -1.51
CA ALA A 139 6.02 4.28 -2.44
C ALA A 139 6.87 4.02 -3.69
N LEU A 140 8.05 3.40 -3.54
CA LEU A 140 8.88 3.01 -4.69
C LEU A 140 8.22 1.89 -5.52
N GLY A 141 7.56 0.93 -4.87
CA GLY A 141 6.81 -0.13 -5.53
C GLY A 141 5.70 0.46 -6.41
N ARG A 142 4.84 1.30 -5.84
CA ARG A 142 3.76 1.98 -6.55
C ARG A 142 4.27 2.95 -7.64
N TYR A 143 5.36 3.67 -7.38
CA TYR A 143 6.01 4.46 -8.42
C TYR A 143 6.49 3.60 -9.60
N SER A 144 7.03 2.40 -9.33
CA SER A 144 7.56 1.51 -10.36
C SER A 144 6.46 0.96 -11.28
N GLN A 145 5.23 0.77 -10.78
CA GLN A 145 4.06 0.38 -11.57
C GLN A 145 3.65 1.46 -12.59
N GLY A 146 3.99 2.74 -12.36
CA GLY A 146 3.68 3.86 -13.25
C GLY A 146 4.78 4.17 -14.27
N ILE A 147 5.83 3.36 -14.38
CA ILE A 147 6.94 3.59 -15.33
C ILE A 147 7.31 2.30 -16.08
N SER A 148 8.09 2.43 -17.15
CA SER A 148 8.56 1.27 -17.89
C SER A 148 9.51 0.40 -17.07
N VAL A 149 9.49 -0.92 -17.31
CA VAL A 149 10.40 -1.89 -16.69
C VAL A 149 11.86 -1.47 -16.88
N ALA A 150 12.24 -1.03 -18.08
CA ALA A 150 13.59 -0.54 -18.36
C ALA A 150 14.00 0.64 -17.46
N ARG A 151 13.08 1.58 -17.20
CA ARG A 151 13.34 2.72 -16.30
C ARG A 151 13.44 2.27 -14.84
N ALA A 152 12.58 1.35 -14.40
CA ALA A 152 12.63 0.80 -13.04
C ALA A 152 13.95 0.06 -12.77
N LEU A 153 14.43 -0.73 -13.75
CA LEU A 153 15.73 -1.41 -13.72
C LEU A 153 16.88 -0.40 -13.67
N ALA A 154 16.89 0.60 -14.56
CA ALA A 154 17.94 1.61 -14.61
C ALA A 154 18.06 2.42 -13.31
N GLN A 155 16.97 2.60 -12.58
CA GLN A 155 16.94 3.30 -11.29
C GLN A 155 17.22 2.39 -10.08
N GLY A 156 17.40 1.08 -10.30
CA GLY A 156 17.64 0.08 -9.26
C GLY A 156 16.47 -0.08 -8.29
N LEU A 157 15.23 0.19 -8.73
CA LEU A 157 14.07 0.20 -7.84
C LEU A 157 13.78 -1.17 -7.24
N GLY A 158 13.93 -2.24 -8.03
CA GLY A 158 13.65 -3.59 -7.57
C GLY A 158 14.49 -4.02 -6.37
N THR A 159 15.80 -3.74 -6.41
CA THR A 159 16.71 -4.03 -5.29
C THR A 159 16.37 -3.21 -4.05
N LYS A 160 16.02 -1.93 -4.23
CA LYS A 160 15.64 -1.04 -3.11
C LYS A 160 14.35 -1.50 -2.44
N VAL A 161 13.31 -1.80 -3.22
CA VAL A 161 12.03 -2.28 -2.71
C VAL A 161 12.20 -3.60 -1.96
N LYS A 162 12.84 -4.60 -2.61
CA LYS A 162 13.07 -5.91 -2.00
C LYS A 162 13.88 -5.81 -0.70
N GLY A 163 15.02 -5.11 -0.74
CA GLY A 163 15.90 -4.98 0.42
C GLY A 163 15.23 -4.28 1.61
N ALA A 164 14.44 -3.22 1.36
CA ALA A 164 13.69 -2.56 2.41
C ALA A 164 12.63 -3.48 3.03
N LEU A 165 11.86 -4.22 2.22
CA LEU A 165 10.84 -5.15 2.74
C LEU A 165 11.43 -6.33 3.51
N GLU A 166 12.52 -6.92 3.01
CA GLU A 166 13.26 -7.97 3.74
C GLU A 166 13.79 -7.44 5.07
N ARG A 167 14.28 -6.19 5.12
CA ARG A 167 14.72 -5.56 6.36
C ARG A 167 13.56 -5.35 7.34
N VAL A 168 12.39 -4.89 6.86
CA VAL A 168 11.19 -4.75 7.69
C VAL A 168 10.79 -6.08 8.29
N ILE A 169 10.73 -7.16 7.50
CA ILE A 169 10.35 -8.49 8.01
C ILE A 169 11.40 -9.03 9.00
N ALA A 170 12.69 -8.76 8.78
CA ALA A 170 13.75 -9.17 9.71
C ALA A 170 13.64 -8.45 11.07
N LEU A 171 13.25 -7.17 11.08
CA LEU A 171 13.06 -6.38 12.29
C LEU A 171 11.72 -6.68 12.98
N GLU A 172 10.65 -6.81 12.19
CA GLU A 172 9.29 -7.10 12.65
C GLU A 172 8.70 -8.30 11.87
N PRO A 173 9.00 -9.55 12.30
CA PRO A 173 8.50 -10.77 11.63
C PRO A 173 6.97 -10.96 11.69
N ARG A 174 6.25 -10.04 12.33
CA ARG A 174 4.78 -10.01 12.42
C ARG A 174 4.17 -8.85 11.62
N HIS A 175 4.96 -8.13 10.82
CA HIS A 175 4.48 -7.02 10.00
C HIS A 175 3.70 -7.55 8.78
N ALA A 176 2.38 -7.76 8.96
CA ALA A 176 1.50 -8.35 7.95
C ALA A 176 1.63 -7.68 6.57
N ALA A 177 1.59 -6.34 6.54
CA ALA A 177 1.61 -5.60 5.30
C ALA A 177 2.95 -5.69 4.53
N ALA A 178 4.05 -6.00 5.22
CA ALA A 178 5.37 -6.15 4.59
C ALA A 178 5.49 -7.51 3.91
N HIS A 179 4.93 -8.57 4.51
CA HIS A 179 4.83 -9.88 3.85
C HIS A 179 4.01 -9.78 2.56
N VAL A 180 2.82 -9.14 2.61
CA VAL A 180 1.98 -8.95 1.42
C VAL A 180 2.71 -8.13 0.34
N ALA A 181 3.40 -7.06 0.72
CA ALA A 181 4.14 -6.24 -0.23
C ALA A 181 5.33 -7.00 -0.86
N LEU A 182 6.04 -7.83 -0.09
CA LEU A 182 7.14 -8.65 -0.61
C LEU A 182 6.62 -9.78 -1.51
N ALA A 183 5.48 -10.36 -1.17
CA ALA A 183 4.78 -11.33 -2.01
C ALA A 183 4.39 -10.73 -3.36
N ALA A 184 3.76 -9.55 -3.35
CA ALA A 184 3.41 -8.82 -4.56
C ALA A 184 4.65 -8.47 -5.38
N PHE A 185 5.75 -8.08 -4.74
CA PHE A 185 7.02 -7.85 -5.44
C PHE A 185 7.51 -9.11 -6.18
N HIS A 186 7.47 -10.29 -5.54
CA HIS A 186 7.85 -11.54 -6.18
C HIS A 186 6.96 -11.84 -7.40
N ALA A 187 5.64 -11.74 -7.25
CA ALA A 187 4.68 -11.99 -8.31
C ALA A 187 4.86 -11.03 -9.49
N GLU A 188 4.95 -9.72 -9.23
CA GLU A 188 5.11 -8.70 -10.27
C GLU A 188 6.41 -8.83 -11.05
N VAL A 189 7.52 -9.16 -10.38
CA VAL A 189 8.80 -9.37 -11.09
C VAL A 189 8.70 -10.60 -11.99
N ILE A 190 8.09 -11.69 -11.50
CA ILE A 190 7.92 -12.90 -12.31
C ILE A 190 7.03 -12.63 -13.52
N ASP A 191 5.92 -11.92 -13.35
CA ASP A 191 5.01 -11.54 -14.42
C ASP A 191 5.69 -10.65 -15.48
N LYS A 192 6.42 -9.62 -15.04
CA LYS A 192 7.01 -8.62 -15.94
C LYS A 192 8.25 -9.09 -16.70
N VAL A 193 9.12 -9.90 -16.09
CA VAL A 193 10.40 -10.31 -16.70
C VAL A 193 10.59 -11.82 -16.81
N GLY A 194 9.64 -12.62 -16.34
CA GLY A 194 9.70 -14.07 -16.33
C GLY A 194 10.47 -14.65 -15.14
N ALA A 195 10.10 -15.87 -14.75
CA ALA A 195 10.63 -16.54 -13.55
C ALA A 195 12.16 -16.74 -13.57
N LEU A 196 12.75 -17.05 -14.72
CA LEU A 196 14.20 -17.29 -14.83
C LEU A 196 15.00 -16.00 -14.62
N VAL A 197 14.66 -14.94 -15.34
CA VAL A 197 15.34 -13.64 -15.25
C VAL A 197 15.11 -13.04 -13.87
N GLY A 198 13.86 -13.04 -13.38
CA GLY A 198 13.53 -12.57 -12.04
C GLY A 198 14.34 -13.28 -10.95
N ARG A 199 14.47 -14.61 -11.03
CA ARG A 199 15.29 -15.38 -10.09
C ARG A 199 16.77 -15.01 -10.15
N MET A 200 17.34 -14.86 -11.34
CA MET A 200 18.76 -14.50 -11.49
C MET A 200 19.07 -13.07 -11.02
N THR A 201 18.15 -12.14 -11.22
CA THR A 201 18.36 -10.72 -10.88
C THR A 201 18.00 -10.40 -9.43
N TYR A 202 16.89 -10.95 -8.93
CA TYR A 202 16.31 -10.56 -7.65
C TYR A 202 16.08 -11.73 -6.68
N GLY A 203 16.31 -12.98 -7.11
CA GLY A 203 16.04 -14.16 -6.28
C GLY A 203 14.55 -14.45 -6.08
N VAL A 204 13.66 -13.87 -6.90
CA VAL A 204 12.21 -14.07 -6.75
C VAL A 204 11.80 -15.50 -7.09
N ARG A 205 10.74 -15.95 -6.43
CA ARG A 205 10.15 -17.30 -6.52
C ARG A 205 8.64 -17.22 -6.33
N ALA A 206 7.91 -17.99 -7.13
CA ALA A 206 6.45 -18.09 -7.05
C ALA A 206 6.02 -18.70 -5.70
N GLU A 207 6.66 -19.79 -5.28
CA GLU A 207 6.32 -20.48 -4.02
C GLU A 207 6.49 -19.54 -2.81
N THR A 208 7.60 -18.78 -2.78
CA THR A 208 7.84 -17.78 -1.73
C THR A 208 6.80 -16.67 -1.75
N ALA A 209 6.29 -16.27 -2.91
CA ALA A 209 5.23 -15.27 -2.99
C ALA A 209 3.96 -15.78 -2.32
N ILE A 210 3.55 -17.02 -2.63
CA ILE A 210 2.37 -17.66 -2.04
C ILE A 210 2.51 -17.76 -0.50
N GLU A 211 3.63 -18.27 0.00
CA GLU A 211 3.92 -18.37 1.44
C GLU A 211 3.85 -17.00 2.14
N LEU A 212 4.36 -15.95 1.50
CA LEU A 212 4.33 -14.60 2.05
C LEU A 212 2.91 -14.00 2.05
N PHE A 213 2.11 -14.25 1.00
CA PHE A 213 0.70 -13.82 0.99
C PHE A 213 -0.11 -14.50 2.09
N GLU A 214 0.03 -15.82 2.21
CA GLU A 214 -0.61 -16.62 3.25
C GLU A 214 -0.20 -16.10 4.63
N ARG A 215 1.09 -15.89 4.85
CA ARG A 215 1.59 -15.33 6.11
C ARG A 215 1.03 -13.93 6.42
N GLY A 216 0.93 -13.08 5.41
CA GLY A 216 0.31 -11.76 5.53
C GLY A 216 -1.14 -11.84 5.99
N LEU A 217 -1.92 -12.74 5.39
CA LEU A 217 -3.32 -12.95 5.76
C LEU A 217 -3.49 -13.69 7.09
N GLU A 218 -2.59 -14.60 7.47
CA GLU A 218 -2.59 -15.18 8.82
C GLU A 218 -2.43 -14.10 9.90
N LEU A 219 -1.54 -13.12 9.65
CA LEU A 219 -1.27 -12.03 10.58
C LEU A 219 -2.39 -10.99 10.61
N HIS A 220 -3.05 -10.72 9.47
CA HIS A 220 -4.17 -9.79 9.38
C HIS A 220 -5.33 -10.36 8.53
N PRO A 221 -6.14 -11.31 9.08
CA PRO A 221 -7.11 -12.09 8.29
C PRO A 221 -8.27 -11.32 7.70
N ARG A 222 -8.53 -10.11 8.20
CA ARG A 222 -9.64 -9.23 7.76
C ARG A 222 -9.16 -8.10 6.85
N SER A 223 -7.94 -8.17 6.31
CA SER A 223 -7.40 -7.13 5.42
C SER A 223 -7.96 -7.27 3.99
N PRO A 224 -8.87 -6.39 3.54
CA PRO A 224 -9.38 -6.44 2.17
C PRO A 224 -8.24 -6.22 1.17
N GLY A 225 -7.34 -5.27 1.43
CA GLY A 225 -6.16 -5.02 0.61
C GLY A 225 -5.26 -6.26 0.45
N ALA A 226 -5.00 -7.01 1.53
CA ALA A 226 -4.19 -8.23 1.44
C ALA A 226 -4.86 -9.33 0.62
N MET A 227 -6.18 -9.51 0.76
CA MET A 227 -6.94 -10.46 -0.06
C MET A 227 -6.84 -10.12 -1.54
N MET A 228 -6.98 -8.85 -1.88
CA MET A 228 -6.89 -8.39 -3.28
C MET A 228 -5.48 -8.52 -3.85
N GLU A 229 -4.44 -8.17 -3.10
CA GLU A 229 -3.06 -8.34 -3.57
C GLU A 229 -2.72 -9.82 -3.74
N TYR A 230 -3.21 -10.71 -2.85
CA TYR A 230 -3.04 -12.14 -3.02
C TYR A 230 -3.77 -12.66 -4.27
N ALA A 231 -5.01 -12.24 -4.48
CA ALA A 231 -5.76 -12.58 -5.68
C ALA A 231 -5.02 -12.16 -6.96
N ARG A 232 -4.53 -10.91 -7.02
CA ARG A 232 -3.71 -10.42 -8.15
C ARG A 232 -2.42 -11.22 -8.31
N GLY A 233 -1.72 -11.49 -7.21
CA GLY A 233 -0.48 -12.26 -7.23
C GLY A 233 -0.67 -13.68 -7.75
N MET A 234 -1.76 -14.36 -7.36
CA MET A 234 -2.09 -15.69 -7.89
C MET A 234 -2.33 -15.65 -9.39
N LEU A 235 -3.07 -14.66 -9.89
CA LEU A 235 -3.32 -14.52 -11.32
C LEU A 235 -2.03 -14.22 -12.11
N MET A 236 -1.14 -13.37 -11.57
CA MET A 236 0.18 -13.12 -12.17
C MET A 236 1.05 -14.39 -12.27
N LEU A 237 0.98 -15.26 -11.27
CA LEU A 237 1.85 -16.43 -11.17
C LEU A 237 1.31 -17.65 -11.93
N GLU A 238 0.00 -17.85 -11.90
CA GLU A 238 -0.63 -19.11 -12.30
C GLU A 238 -1.81 -18.92 -13.27
N GLY A 239 -2.15 -17.68 -13.59
CA GLY A 239 -3.20 -17.31 -14.56
C GLY A 239 -4.57 -17.89 -14.22
N ASP A 240 -5.30 -18.29 -15.25
CA ASP A 240 -6.70 -18.74 -15.13
C ASP A 240 -6.88 -19.99 -14.27
N ALA A 241 -5.80 -20.77 -14.04
CA ALA A 241 -5.83 -21.95 -13.17
C ALA A 241 -6.23 -21.60 -11.72
N ARG A 242 -5.97 -20.36 -11.28
CA ARG A 242 -6.36 -19.86 -9.95
C ARG A 242 -7.48 -18.84 -9.99
N LEU A 243 -8.17 -18.68 -11.12
CA LEU A 243 -9.22 -17.67 -11.27
C LEU A 243 -10.31 -17.80 -10.20
N ALA A 244 -10.81 -19.02 -9.96
CA ALA A 244 -11.86 -19.25 -8.97
C ALA A 244 -11.43 -18.84 -7.54
N GLU A 245 -10.18 -19.12 -7.16
CA GLU A 245 -9.65 -18.75 -5.85
C GLU A 245 -9.40 -17.25 -5.73
N ALA A 246 -8.88 -16.63 -6.80
CA ALA A 246 -8.72 -15.18 -6.88
C ALA A 246 -10.08 -14.47 -6.76
N THR A 247 -11.10 -14.91 -7.50
CA THR A 247 -12.48 -14.39 -7.39
C THR A 247 -13.02 -14.52 -5.98
N SER A 248 -12.84 -15.68 -5.32
CA SER A 248 -13.29 -15.87 -3.94
C SER A 248 -12.63 -14.88 -2.96
N LEU A 249 -11.34 -14.56 -3.14
CA LEU A 249 -10.68 -13.53 -2.33
C LEU A 249 -11.24 -12.14 -2.59
N TYR A 250 -11.52 -11.79 -3.85
CA TYR A 250 -12.16 -10.52 -4.19
C TYR A 250 -13.57 -10.40 -3.60
N GLU A 251 -14.39 -11.46 -3.66
CA GLU A 251 -15.72 -11.49 -3.04
C GLU A 251 -15.64 -11.27 -1.53
N ARG A 252 -14.68 -11.93 -0.86
CA ARG A 252 -14.43 -11.74 0.58
C ARG A 252 -13.99 -10.31 0.90
N ALA A 253 -13.11 -9.73 0.08
CA ALA A 253 -12.68 -8.34 0.23
C ALA A 253 -13.88 -7.38 0.04
N ALA A 254 -14.70 -7.58 -0.99
CA ALA A 254 -15.88 -6.76 -1.29
C ALA A 254 -17.00 -6.84 -0.23
N ALA A 255 -17.06 -7.97 0.49
CA ALA A 255 -17.99 -8.22 1.59
C ALA A 255 -17.45 -7.78 2.96
N THR A 256 -16.22 -7.27 3.04
CA THR A 256 -15.64 -6.83 4.31
C THR A 256 -16.32 -5.55 4.79
N GLU A 257 -16.74 -5.53 6.05
CA GLU A 257 -17.14 -4.29 6.72
C GLU A 257 -15.86 -3.47 7.03
N PRO A 258 -15.71 -2.28 6.44
CA PRO A 258 -14.47 -1.51 6.53
C PRO A 258 -14.32 -0.89 7.92
N ALA A 259 -13.15 -1.06 8.54
CA ALA A 259 -12.85 -0.41 9.81
C ALA A 259 -12.62 1.10 9.68
N ASP A 260 -12.13 1.57 8.53
CA ASP A 260 -11.83 2.98 8.31
C ASP A 260 -12.00 3.39 6.85
N ALA A 261 -11.70 4.66 6.54
CA ALA A 261 -11.77 5.18 5.19
C ALA A 261 -10.83 4.46 4.19
N ARG A 262 -9.67 3.95 4.64
CA ARG A 262 -8.78 3.19 3.75
C ARG A 262 -9.38 1.83 3.41
N GLU A 263 -9.82 1.05 4.39
CA GLU A 263 -10.46 -0.24 4.15
C GLU A 263 -11.74 -0.04 3.31
N ARG A 264 -12.44 1.10 3.47
CA ARG A 264 -13.58 1.48 2.63
C ARG A 264 -13.20 1.66 1.14
N LEU A 265 -12.01 2.18 0.85
CA LEU A 265 -11.46 2.28 -0.52
C LEU A 265 -11.06 0.89 -1.05
N ASP A 266 -10.44 0.06 -0.22
CA ASP A 266 -10.09 -1.32 -0.59
C ASP A 266 -11.33 -2.14 -0.97
N VAL A 267 -12.40 -2.05 -0.18
CA VAL A 267 -13.68 -2.73 -0.45
C VAL A 267 -14.26 -2.32 -1.81
N GLU A 268 -14.17 -1.05 -2.18
CA GLU A 268 -14.71 -0.58 -3.48
C GLU A 268 -13.86 -0.99 -4.64
N LEU A 269 -12.55 -0.96 -4.46
CA LEU A 269 -11.62 -1.46 -5.45
C LEU A 269 -11.83 -2.96 -5.67
N ALA A 270 -12.18 -3.72 -4.62
CA ALA A 270 -12.56 -5.12 -4.75
C ALA A 270 -13.87 -5.31 -5.54
N ARG A 271 -14.89 -4.49 -5.25
CA ARG A 271 -16.18 -4.51 -5.98
C ARG A 271 -16.02 -4.16 -7.46
N ALA A 272 -15.19 -3.15 -7.76
CA ALA A 272 -14.86 -2.78 -9.12
C ALA A 272 -14.19 -3.95 -9.86
N GLY A 273 -13.20 -4.59 -9.24
CA GLY A 273 -12.49 -5.73 -9.83
C GLY A 273 -13.31 -7.01 -10.01
N LEU A 274 -14.51 -7.11 -9.44
CA LEU A 274 -15.48 -8.19 -9.70
C LEU A 274 -16.45 -7.87 -10.84
N SER A 275 -16.54 -6.60 -11.23
CA SER A 275 -17.47 -6.11 -12.25
C SER A 275 -16.83 -6.05 -13.65
N ASP A 276 -15.49 -6.11 -13.71
CA ASP A 276 -14.66 -6.18 -14.91
C ASP A 276 -14.44 -7.64 -15.38
#